data_AF-A0A0B1T737-F1
#
_entry.id   AF-A0A0B1T737-F1
#
_cell.length_a   1.000
_cell.length_b   1.000
_cell.length_c   1.000
_cell.angle_alpha   90.00
_cell.angle_beta   90.00
_cell.angle_gamma   90.00
#
_symmetry.space_group_name_H-M   'P 1'
#
loop_
_entity.id
_entity.type
_entity.pdbx_description
1 polymer ?
#
loop_
_entity_poly.entity_id
_entity_poly.type
_entity_poly.pdbx_seq_one_letter_code
_entity_poly.pdbx_strand_id
1 'polypeptide(L)'
;MNWETMKATLYLDDGSSFVGQLFGATKSVVGEIAFDGLFLSNGPGDPEKCSALVDRLSSFLRTTTKPVFGTVIVATTTHEGTGRCFITSQNHGFAVDASTLPAGWRALFTNENDKTNEGIVHAQKPFFSVQFHPEHTAGPTDCEFLFDIFIDAVKSVKKGVECCVDKMITASIHYEPSYHVRQQKKVLVLGSGGLTIGQAGEFDYSGAQALKALREEGIKTVLINPNVATVQTCKGFADFTYFLPITKEYVVDVSPFRL
;
A
#
# COMPACT_ATOMS: atom_id res chain seq x y z
N MET A 1 24.22 10.91 -30.90
CA MET A 1 24.26 12.38 -31.03
C MET A 1 25.32 12.89 -30.08
N ASN A 2 26.20 13.80 -30.52
CA ASN A 2 27.04 14.54 -29.57
C ASN A 2 26.18 15.67 -28.99
N TRP A 3 25.96 15.63 -27.67
CA TRP A 3 25.50 16.79 -26.91
C TRP A 3 26.74 17.58 -26.51
N GLU A 4 26.78 18.88 -26.81
CA GLU A 4 27.84 19.74 -26.29
C GLU A 4 27.62 19.98 -24.80
N THR A 5 28.65 19.71 -23.99
CA THR A 5 28.56 19.83 -22.53
C THR A 5 28.68 21.28 -22.09
N MET A 6 27.58 22.02 -22.08
CA MET A 6 27.56 23.33 -21.39
C MET A 6 27.68 23.11 -19.88
N LYS A 7 28.56 23.86 -19.22
CA LYS A 7 28.67 23.88 -17.76
C LYS A 7 27.68 24.90 -17.21
N ALA A 8 26.91 24.51 -16.20
CA ALA A 8 26.14 25.44 -15.37
C ALA A 8 26.91 25.73 -14.09
N THR A 9 26.87 26.97 -13.60
CA THR A 9 27.29 27.31 -12.25
C THR A 9 26.06 27.72 -11.45
N LEU A 10 25.66 26.88 -10.49
CA LEU A 10 24.70 27.26 -9.46
C LEU A 10 25.44 28.09 -8.41
N TYR A 11 24.94 29.29 -8.13
CA TYR A 11 25.37 30.12 -6.99
C TYR A 11 24.29 30.03 -5.91
N LEU A 12 24.69 29.86 -4.66
CA LEU A 12 23.78 29.86 -3.50
C LEU A 12 23.90 31.16 -2.71
N ASP A 13 22.87 31.47 -1.92
CA ASP A 13 22.81 32.69 -1.10
C ASP A 13 23.91 32.77 -0.01
N ASP A 14 24.52 31.63 0.33
CA ASP A 14 25.68 31.55 1.24
C ASP A 14 27.02 31.90 0.54
N GLY A 15 26.99 32.26 -0.74
CA GLY A 15 28.16 32.59 -1.55
C GLY A 15 28.91 31.37 -2.11
N SER A 16 28.49 30.14 -1.80
CA SER A 16 29.05 28.94 -2.42
C SER A 16 28.60 28.78 -3.87
N SER A 17 29.36 28.03 -4.66
CA SER A 17 28.99 27.74 -6.06
C SER A 17 29.35 26.32 -6.48
N PHE A 18 28.50 25.74 -7.33
CA PHE A 18 28.59 24.35 -7.80
C PHE A 18 28.55 24.31 -9.32
N VAL A 19 29.59 23.73 -9.94
CA VAL A 19 29.69 23.62 -11.40
C VAL A 19 29.18 22.26 -11.86
N GLY A 20 27.98 22.24 -12.45
CA GLY A 20 27.33 21.05 -13.01
C GLY A 20 27.41 20.99 -14.55
N GLN A 21 26.83 19.94 -15.12
CA GLN A 21 26.65 19.79 -16.57
C GLN A 21 25.17 20.01 -16.94
N LEU A 22 24.91 20.78 -18.00
CA LEU A 22 23.58 20.92 -18.60
C LEU A 22 23.40 19.92 -19.73
N PHE A 23 22.26 19.22 -19.71
CA PHE A 23 21.81 18.37 -20.80
C PHE A 23 20.70 19.10 -21.58
N GLY A 24 20.84 19.19 -22.90
CA GLY A 24 19.84 19.80 -23.79
C GLY A 24 19.81 21.33 -23.86
N ALA A 25 20.66 22.05 -23.12
CA ALA A 25 20.74 23.51 -23.20
C ALA A 25 21.54 23.98 -24.42
N THR A 26 20.96 24.91 -25.20
CA THR A 26 21.59 25.50 -26.40
C THR A 26 22.23 26.88 -26.17
N LYS A 27 22.10 27.43 -24.96
CA LYS A 27 22.66 28.72 -24.54
C LYS A 27 22.84 28.75 -23.03
N SER A 28 23.81 29.53 -22.57
CA SER A 28 23.92 29.88 -21.14
C SER A 28 22.75 30.77 -20.72
N VAL A 29 22.27 30.57 -19.50
CA VAL A 29 21.22 31.37 -18.85
C VAL A 29 21.60 31.61 -17.39
N VAL A 30 21.40 32.84 -16.92
CA VAL A 30 21.50 33.19 -15.50
C VAL A 30 20.06 33.33 -14.98
N GLY A 31 19.76 32.67 -13.87
CA GLY A 31 18.45 32.72 -13.23
C GLY A 31 18.53 32.16 -11.81
N GLU A 32 17.69 32.70 -10.94
CA GLU A 32 17.44 32.18 -9.59
C GLU A 32 16.75 30.82 -9.68
N ILE A 33 17.15 29.82 -8.88
CA ILE A 33 16.45 28.53 -8.81
C ILE A 33 15.21 28.67 -7.91
N ALA A 34 14.21 29.36 -8.43
CA ALA A 34 12.87 29.36 -7.90
C ALA A 34 12.18 28.03 -8.24
N PHE A 35 11.98 27.19 -7.23
CA PHE A 35 11.22 25.93 -7.32
C PHE A 35 9.99 25.95 -6.42
N ASP A 36 8.98 25.14 -6.74
CA ASP A 36 7.66 25.21 -6.11
C ASP A 36 7.41 24.13 -5.03
N GLY A 37 8.11 23.00 -5.15
CA GLY A 37 8.14 21.89 -4.19
C GLY A 37 9.42 21.08 -4.42
N LEU A 38 9.87 20.35 -3.40
CA LEU A 38 11.08 19.52 -3.47
C LEU A 38 10.69 18.04 -3.57
N PHE A 39 11.18 17.36 -4.61
CA PHE A 39 11.11 15.90 -4.71
C PHE A 39 12.49 15.28 -4.47
N LEU A 40 12.54 14.24 -3.66
CA LEU A 40 13.74 13.49 -3.30
C LEU A 40 13.61 12.05 -3.82
N SER A 41 14.15 11.82 -5.02
CA SER A 41 14.23 10.47 -5.59
C SER A 41 15.11 9.55 -4.74
N ASN A 42 14.83 8.26 -4.86
CA ASN A 42 15.67 7.17 -4.41
C ASN A 42 17.15 7.25 -4.86
N GLY A 43 18.02 6.47 -4.21
CA GLY A 43 19.39 6.24 -4.64
C GLY A 43 20.03 5.06 -3.90
N PRO A 44 21.05 4.40 -4.47
CA PRO A 44 21.73 3.28 -3.82
C PRO A 44 22.72 3.76 -2.76
N GLY A 45 22.78 3.04 -1.63
CA GLY A 45 23.81 3.25 -0.61
C GLY A 45 23.27 3.22 0.81
N ASP A 46 24.09 3.75 1.72
CA ASP A 46 23.82 3.90 3.14
C ASP A 46 23.51 5.38 3.44
N PRO A 47 22.29 5.73 3.89
CA PRO A 47 21.89 7.11 4.15
C PRO A 47 22.74 7.84 5.20
N GLU A 48 23.36 7.14 6.17
CA GLU A 48 24.21 7.79 7.18
C GLU A 48 25.46 8.43 6.55
N LYS A 49 25.93 7.88 5.43
CA LYS A 49 27.05 8.42 4.66
C LYS A 49 26.70 9.71 3.89
N CYS A 50 25.43 10.10 3.87
CA CYS A 50 24.93 11.29 3.17
C CYS A 50 24.77 12.52 4.08
N SER A 51 25.54 12.63 5.17
CA SER A 51 25.46 13.72 6.17
C SER A 51 25.32 15.13 5.57
N ALA A 52 26.16 15.49 4.59
CA ALA A 52 26.10 16.81 3.94
C ALA A 52 24.79 17.08 3.15
N LEU A 53 24.03 16.05 2.77
CA LEU A 53 22.67 16.18 2.25
C LEU A 53 21.66 16.27 3.39
N VAL A 54 21.79 15.44 4.43
CA VAL A 54 20.93 15.45 5.63
C VAL A 54 20.95 16.82 6.33
N ASP A 55 22.12 17.44 6.49
CA ASP A 55 22.27 18.78 7.10
C ASP A 55 21.56 19.87 6.29
N ARG A 56 21.68 19.81 4.96
CA ARG A 56 21.01 20.74 4.03
C ARG A 56 19.49 20.56 4.07
N LEU A 57 19.00 19.32 4.04
CA LEU A 57 17.58 19.01 4.15
C LEU A 57 17.00 19.39 5.52
N SER A 58 17.70 19.08 6.61
CA SER A 58 17.33 19.48 7.98
C SER A 58 17.21 20.99 8.11
N SER A 59 18.12 21.74 7.47
CA SER A 59 18.08 23.21 7.45
C SER A 59 16.96 23.76 6.56
N PHE A 60 16.72 23.16 5.40
CA PHE A 60 15.61 23.52 4.50
C PHE A 60 14.24 23.24 5.13
N LEU A 61 14.02 22.08 5.75
CA LEU A 61 12.75 21.70 6.40
C LEU A 61 12.40 22.59 7.62
N ARG A 62 13.40 23.26 8.21
CA ARG A 62 13.19 24.27 9.26
C ARG A 62 12.63 25.58 8.70
N THR A 63 13.09 26.04 7.54
CA THR A 63 12.72 27.36 6.96
C THR A 63 11.61 27.30 5.91
N THR A 64 11.43 26.18 5.23
CA THR A 64 10.48 26.06 4.10
C THR A 64 9.03 25.84 4.54
N THR A 65 8.11 26.34 3.70
CA THR A 65 6.69 26.00 3.66
C THR A 65 6.29 25.26 2.37
N LYS A 66 7.23 25.10 1.42
CA LYS A 66 7.00 24.42 0.14
C LYS A 66 6.86 22.91 0.37
N PRO A 67 5.98 22.19 -0.36
CA PRO A 67 5.81 20.76 -0.19
C PRO A 67 7.09 19.96 -0.44
N VAL A 68 7.24 18.85 0.29
CA VAL A 68 8.37 17.93 0.17
C VAL A 68 7.85 16.50 0.08
N PHE A 69 8.35 15.75 -0.91
CA PHE A 69 8.03 14.33 -1.16
C PHE A 69 9.30 13.53 -1.51
N GLY A 70 9.32 12.22 -1.24
CA GLY A 70 10.42 11.32 -1.60
C GLY A 70 10.10 9.84 -1.43
N THR A 71 10.89 8.95 -2.05
CA THR A 71 10.52 7.54 -2.31
C THR A 71 11.65 6.52 -2.03
N VAL A 72 11.28 5.31 -1.55
CA VAL A 72 12.14 4.10 -1.45
C VAL A 72 11.38 2.87 -2.04
N ILE A 73 11.53 1.57 -1.72
CA ILE A 73 11.18 0.46 -2.66
C ILE A 73 10.56 -0.88 -1.98
N VAL A 74 9.29 -1.36 -2.31
CA VAL A 74 8.23 -2.37 -1.81
C VAL A 74 8.17 -2.66 -0.30
N ALA A 75 6.94 -2.64 0.25
CA ALA A 75 6.33 -3.84 0.86
C ALA A 75 4.79 -4.00 0.57
N THR A 76 4.17 -5.03 1.14
CA THR A 76 2.72 -4.99 1.44
C THR A 76 2.55 -3.96 2.56
N THR A 77 2.01 -2.78 2.26
CA THR A 77 2.03 -1.64 3.19
C THR A 77 0.63 -1.18 3.58
N THR A 78 0.38 -0.99 4.88
CA THR A 78 -0.87 -0.43 5.40
C THR A 78 -0.71 1.04 5.75
N HIS A 79 -1.64 1.89 5.32
CA HIS A 79 -1.71 3.30 5.75
C HIS A 79 -2.28 3.41 7.17
N GLU A 80 -1.47 3.94 8.10
CA GLU A 80 -1.78 4.08 9.53
C GLU A 80 -3.10 4.82 9.79
N GLY A 81 -3.42 5.84 8.98
CA GLY A 81 -4.60 6.68 9.20
C GLY A 81 -5.93 6.11 8.71
N THR A 82 -5.93 4.99 7.97
CA THR A 82 -7.16 4.40 7.39
C THR A 82 -7.23 2.86 7.43
N GLY A 83 -6.14 2.18 7.77
CA GLY A 83 -6.09 0.70 7.75
C GLY A 83 -6.17 0.08 6.35
N ARG A 84 -6.01 0.88 5.28
CA ARG A 84 -5.98 0.35 3.90
C ARG A 84 -4.59 -0.16 3.56
N CYS A 85 -4.55 -1.40 3.09
CA CYS A 85 -3.38 -2.09 2.58
C CYS A 85 -3.20 -1.84 1.07
N PHE A 86 -1.95 -1.71 0.63
CA PHE A 86 -1.50 -1.52 -0.75
C PHE A 86 -0.34 -2.48 -1.06
N ILE A 87 -0.14 -2.82 -2.34
CA ILE A 87 1.05 -3.53 -2.83
C ILE A 87 1.92 -2.53 -3.59
N THR A 88 3.26 -2.62 -3.51
CA THR A 88 4.19 -1.60 -4.08
C THR A 88 5.41 -2.25 -4.81
N SER A 89 6.60 -1.63 -4.97
CA SER A 89 7.71 -2.06 -5.92
C SER A 89 9.15 -1.96 -5.30
N GLN A 90 10.07 -3.00 -5.23
CA GLN A 90 11.23 -3.18 -4.24
C GLN A 90 12.69 -3.23 -4.69
N ASN A 91 13.52 -2.66 -3.79
CA ASN A 91 14.96 -2.78 -3.55
C ASN A 91 15.44 -1.81 -2.42
N HIS A 92 15.38 -2.15 -1.11
CA HIS A 92 16.06 -1.35 -0.07
C HIS A 92 16.68 -2.20 1.06
N GLY A 93 17.72 -1.66 1.71
CA GLY A 93 18.48 -2.33 2.79
C GLY A 93 18.53 -1.58 4.13
N PHE A 94 17.90 -0.41 4.22
CA PHE A 94 17.81 0.43 5.42
C PHE A 94 16.38 0.94 5.57
N ALA A 95 15.89 1.07 6.81
CA ALA A 95 14.57 1.60 7.14
C ALA A 95 14.66 2.61 8.29
N VAL A 96 13.67 3.49 8.41
CA VAL A 96 13.58 4.48 9.50
C VAL A 96 12.96 3.83 10.74
N ASP A 97 13.54 4.04 11.92
CA ASP A 97 12.92 3.61 13.18
C ASP A 97 11.79 4.57 13.57
N ALA A 98 10.54 4.15 13.36
CA ALA A 98 9.34 4.92 13.70
C ALA A 98 9.26 5.33 15.18
N SER A 99 9.88 4.57 16.09
CA SER A 99 9.89 4.89 17.53
C SER A 99 10.79 6.07 17.89
N THR A 100 11.71 6.44 16.99
CA THR A 100 12.67 7.56 17.17
C THR A 100 12.19 8.87 16.54
N LEU A 101 11.01 8.90 15.90
CA LEU A 101 10.54 10.06 15.14
C LEU A 101 10.34 11.30 16.04
N PRO A 102 10.86 12.49 15.63
CA PRO A 102 10.75 13.70 16.42
C PRO A 102 9.33 14.26 16.41
N ALA A 103 8.98 15.00 17.47
CA ALA A 103 7.65 15.58 17.64
C ALA A 103 7.18 16.38 16.40
N GLY A 104 5.95 16.11 15.97
CA GLY A 104 5.35 16.65 14.74
C GLY A 104 5.42 15.69 13.55
N TRP A 105 6.26 14.66 13.59
CA TRP A 105 6.29 13.56 12.62
C TRP A 105 5.58 12.32 13.16
N ARG A 106 5.08 11.48 12.24
CA ARG A 106 4.52 10.16 12.52
C ARG A 106 4.83 9.19 11.37
N ALA A 107 4.74 7.88 11.63
CA ALA A 107 4.62 6.88 10.58
C ALA A 107 3.37 7.16 9.73
N LEU A 108 3.49 6.98 8.41
CA LEU A 108 2.42 7.16 7.43
C LEU A 108 1.95 5.79 6.90
N PHE A 109 2.90 4.91 6.59
CA PHE A 109 2.66 3.52 6.20
C PHE A 109 3.55 2.59 7.03
N THR A 110 3.10 1.35 7.21
CA THR A 110 3.83 0.27 7.91
C THR A 110 3.77 -1.03 7.09
N ASN A 111 4.86 -1.79 7.09
CA ASN A 111 5.00 -3.08 6.41
C ASN A 111 4.21 -4.16 7.14
N GLU A 112 3.29 -4.86 6.46
CA GLU A 112 2.47 -5.87 7.14
C GLU A 112 3.22 -7.17 7.50
N ASN A 113 4.35 -7.45 6.84
CA ASN A 113 5.10 -8.70 7.04
C ASN A 113 6.09 -8.63 8.21
N ASP A 114 6.81 -7.52 8.35
CA ASP A 114 7.90 -7.34 9.32
C ASP A 114 7.71 -6.14 10.28
N LYS A 115 6.67 -5.32 10.07
CA LYS A 115 6.33 -4.11 10.84
C LYS A 115 7.38 -2.99 10.80
N THR A 116 8.24 -2.96 9.78
CA THR A 116 9.10 -1.80 9.50
C THR A 116 8.30 -0.59 9.00
N ASN A 117 8.88 0.60 9.14
CA ASN A 117 8.27 1.87 8.74
C ASN A 117 8.32 2.06 7.22
N GLU A 118 7.16 2.14 6.59
CA GLU A 118 7.03 2.23 5.12
C GLU A 118 6.75 3.66 4.60
N GLY A 119 6.80 4.66 5.48
CA GLY A 119 6.69 6.07 5.12
C GLY A 119 6.48 6.96 6.34
N ILE A 120 6.75 8.26 6.21
CA ILE A 120 6.56 9.23 7.30
C ILE A 120 5.84 10.48 6.81
N VAL A 121 5.13 11.16 7.72
CA VAL A 121 4.42 12.42 7.43
C VAL A 121 4.53 13.39 8.59
N HIS A 122 4.58 14.69 8.27
CA HIS A 122 4.47 15.75 9.26
C HIS A 122 2.99 16.10 9.48
N ALA A 123 2.52 16.09 10.72
CA ALA A 123 1.10 16.24 11.10
C ALA A 123 0.48 17.63 10.82
N GLN A 124 1.21 18.57 10.19
CA GLN A 124 0.75 19.92 9.87
C GLN A 124 1.35 20.42 8.55
N LYS A 125 2.69 20.36 8.42
CA LYS A 125 3.41 20.84 7.22
C LYS A 125 3.16 19.93 6.01
N PRO A 126 3.30 20.42 4.77
CA PRO A 126 3.11 19.63 3.55
C PRO A 126 4.32 18.71 3.25
N PHE A 127 4.85 18.00 4.25
CA PHE A 127 6.01 17.13 4.13
C PHE A 127 5.62 15.68 4.36
N PHE A 128 5.98 14.81 3.42
CA PHE A 128 5.83 13.36 3.56
C PHE A 128 6.93 12.63 2.77
N SER A 129 7.12 11.36 3.08
CA SER A 129 7.87 10.43 2.21
C SER A 129 7.31 9.03 2.36
N VAL A 130 7.57 8.20 1.36
CA VAL A 130 7.28 6.77 1.39
C VAL A 130 8.56 5.98 1.22
N GLN A 131 8.59 4.81 1.83
CA GLN A 131 9.68 3.84 1.76
C GLN A 131 9.43 2.84 0.60
N PHE A 132 8.49 3.14 -0.31
CA PHE A 132 8.16 2.35 -1.50
C PHE A 132 7.97 3.22 -2.75
N HIS A 133 8.09 2.65 -3.95
CA HIS A 133 8.06 3.40 -5.22
C HIS A 133 6.62 3.53 -5.74
N PRO A 134 5.99 4.72 -5.67
CA PRO A 134 4.71 5.00 -6.33
C PRO A 134 4.83 5.06 -7.86
N GLU A 135 6.03 5.26 -8.41
CA GLU A 135 6.33 5.26 -9.85
C GLU A 135 6.64 3.86 -10.42
N HIS A 136 6.39 2.82 -9.63
CA HIS A 136 6.34 1.42 -10.04
C HIS A 136 7.57 0.98 -10.87
N THR A 137 7.34 0.50 -12.10
CA THR A 137 8.37 0.33 -13.15
C THR A 137 9.58 -0.52 -12.69
N ALA A 138 9.38 -1.75 -12.22
CA ALA A 138 8.19 -2.59 -12.35
C ALA A 138 7.49 -2.87 -11.01
N GLY A 139 6.16 -3.00 -11.08
CA GLY A 139 5.28 -3.33 -9.95
C GLY A 139 3.85 -2.84 -10.19
N PRO A 140 2.98 -2.90 -9.16
CA PRO A 140 1.61 -2.39 -9.20
C PRO A 140 1.55 -0.85 -9.17
N THR A 141 0.46 -0.30 -9.70
CA THR A 141 0.23 1.15 -9.84
C THR A 141 -0.59 1.76 -8.69
N ASP A 142 -0.92 0.96 -7.67
CA ASP A 142 -1.86 1.27 -6.58
C ASP A 142 -1.55 2.57 -5.79
N CYS A 143 -0.31 3.06 -5.87
CA CYS A 143 0.19 4.23 -5.14
C CYS A 143 0.52 5.46 -6.01
N GLU A 144 0.21 5.46 -7.31
CA GLU A 144 0.44 6.62 -8.21
C GLU A 144 -0.17 7.93 -7.66
N PHE A 145 -1.32 7.83 -6.97
CA PHE A 145 -2.07 8.97 -6.41
C PHE A 145 -1.24 9.87 -5.47
N LEU A 146 -0.14 9.38 -4.90
CA LEU A 146 0.75 10.18 -4.06
C LEU A 146 1.41 11.33 -4.85
N PHE A 147 1.60 11.18 -6.16
CA PHE A 147 2.05 12.27 -7.03
C PHE A 147 0.98 13.35 -7.20
N ASP A 148 -0.29 12.97 -7.40
CA ASP A 148 -1.40 13.94 -7.47
C ASP A 148 -1.51 14.74 -6.16
N ILE A 149 -1.39 14.08 -5.01
CA ILE A 149 -1.38 14.73 -3.69
C ILE A 149 -0.22 15.73 -3.56
N PHE A 150 1.00 15.36 -3.98
CA PHE A 150 2.14 16.28 -3.97
C PHE A 150 1.92 17.49 -4.90
N ILE A 151 1.40 17.25 -6.10
CA ILE A 151 1.11 18.29 -7.09
C ILE A 151 -0.02 19.22 -6.62
N ASP A 152 -1.07 18.71 -5.98
CA ASP A 152 -2.14 19.52 -5.39
C ASP A 152 -1.71 20.26 -4.13
N ALA A 153 -0.80 19.70 -3.34
CA ALA A 153 -0.13 20.43 -2.26
C ALA A 153 0.64 21.64 -2.80
N VAL A 154 1.39 21.46 -3.90
CA VAL A 154 2.12 22.56 -4.57
C VAL A 154 1.15 23.62 -5.10
N LYS A 155 0.05 23.22 -5.76
CA LYS A 155 -1.01 24.15 -6.20
C LYS A 155 -1.66 24.90 -5.04
N SER A 156 -1.76 24.28 -3.86
CA SER A 156 -2.40 24.87 -2.67
C SER A 156 -1.47 25.89 -1.99
N VAL A 157 -0.21 25.53 -1.74
CA VAL A 157 0.78 26.46 -1.17
C VAL A 157 1.00 27.67 -2.07
N LYS A 158 1.02 27.50 -3.41
CA LYS A 158 1.05 28.63 -4.37
C LYS A 158 -0.11 29.61 -4.24
N LYS A 159 -1.27 29.18 -3.75
CA LYS A 159 -2.46 30.02 -3.54
C LYS A 159 -2.51 30.63 -2.14
N GLY A 160 -1.49 30.42 -1.31
CA GLY A 160 -1.48 30.83 0.10
C GLY A 160 -2.43 30.00 0.98
N VAL A 161 -2.86 28.82 0.52
CA VAL A 161 -3.74 27.92 1.27
C VAL A 161 -2.89 26.98 2.14
N GLU A 162 -3.20 26.93 3.44
CA GLU A 162 -2.55 25.99 4.36
C GLU A 162 -2.83 24.54 3.94
N CYS A 163 -1.76 23.74 3.85
CA CYS A 163 -1.80 22.42 3.24
C CYS A 163 -1.23 21.37 4.20
N CYS A 164 -2.09 20.46 4.65
CA CYS A 164 -1.76 19.34 5.52
C CYS A 164 -1.86 18.05 4.71
N VAL A 165 -0.73 17.59 4.15
CA VAL A 165 -0.70 16.41 3.25
C VAL A 165 -1.19 15.13 3.91
N ASP A 166 -0.97 14.98 5.21
CA ASP A 166 -1.56 13.94 6.07
C ASP A 166 -3.08 13.76 5.83
N LYS A 167 -3.82 14.87 5.92
CA LYS A 167 -5.27 14.88 5.71
C LYS A 167 -5.64 14.67 4.25
N MET A 168 -4.82 15.12 3.30
CA MET A 168 -5.06 14.92 1.87
C MET A 168 -4.93 13.42 1.49
N ILE A 169 -3.86 12.76 1.94
CA ILE A 169 -3.64 11.31 1.75
C ILE A 169 -4.76 10.52 2.43
N THR A 170 -5.03 10.83 3.70
CA THR A 170 -6.10 10.17 4.48
C THR A 170 -7.46 10.30 3.81
N ALA A 171 -7.79 11.47 3.25
CA ALA A 171 -9.05 11.69 2.55
C ALA A 171 -9.11 11.01 1.17
N SER A 172 -8.02 11.03 0.38
CA SER A 172 -8.00 10.44 -0.97
C SER A 172 -8.13 8.92 -0.96
N ILE A 173 -7.74 8.28 0.15
CA ILE A 173 -7.89 6.83 0.33
C ILE A 173 -8.94 6.46 1.39
N HIS A 174 -9.73 7.39 1.92
CA HIS A 174 -10.81 7.04 2.85
C HIS A 174 -11.80 6.06 2.18
N TYR A 175 -12.27 5.08 2.93
CA TYR A 175 -13.24 4.08 2.45
C TYR A 175 -14.12 3.62 3.60
N GLU A 176 -15.42 3.82 3.47
CA GLU A 176 -16.43 3.30 4.39
C GLU A 176 -17.06 2.03 3.79
N PRO A 177 -16.91 0.86 4.43
CA PRO A 177 -17.54 -0.37 3.97
C PRO A 177 -19.07 -0.23 3.97
N SER A 178 -19.69 -0.32 2.78
CA SER A 178 -21.15 -0.27 2.61
C SER A 178 -21.88 -1.54 3.07
N TYR A 179 -21.16 -2.49 3.66
CA TYR A 179 -21.66 -3.79 4.10
C TYR A 179 -21.46 -4.01 5.60
N HIS A 180 -22.48 -4.52 6.28
CA HIS A 180 -22.38 -4.94 7.68
C HIS A 180 -21.99 -6.42 7.76
N VAL A 181 -20.77 -6.71 8.21
CA VAL A 181 -20.34 -8.09 8.50
C VAL A 181 -21.15 -8.63 9.68
N ARG A 182 -22.08 -9.56 9.39
CA ARG A 182 -22.82 -10.31 10.41
C ARG A 182 -22.07 -11.61 10.71
N GLN A 183 -21.60 -11.78 11.95
CA GLN A 183 -20.98 -13.03 12.38
C GLN A 183 -22.00 -14.17 12.30
N GLN A 184 -21.69 -15.20 11.52
CA GLN A 184 -22.55 -16.37 11.36
C GLN A 184 -22.25 -17.40 12.46
N LYS A 185 -23.28 -18.00 13.05
CA LYS A 185 -23.12 -19.09 14.04
C LYS A 185 -23.06 -20.48 13.39
N LYS A 186 -23.57 -20.60 12.17
CA LYS A 186 -23.56 -21.81 11.36
C LYS A 186 -23.66 -21.46 9.88
N VAL A 187 -23.05 -22.26 9.01
CA VAL A 187 -23.11 -22.14 7.55
C VAL A 187 -23.42 -23.51 6.92
N LEU A 188 -24.28 -23.49 5.90
CA LEU A 188 -24.51 -24.63 5.00
C LEU A 188 -23.55 -24.52 3.81
N VAL A 189 -22.73 -25.55 3.61
CA VAL A 189 -21.84 -25.73 2.46
C VAL A 189 -22.45 -26.79 1.54
N LEU A 190 -22.52 -26.48 0.25
CA LEU A 190 -22.90 -27.44 -0.79
C LEU A 190 -21.62 -27.93 -1.48
N GLY A 191 -21.51 -29.24 -1.71
CA GLY A 191 -20.39 -29.85 -2.41
C GLY A 191 -20.50 -29.78 -3.94
N SER A 192 -19.62 -30.52 -4.62
CA SER A 192 -19.62 -30.66 -6.09
C SER A 192 -20.88 -31.32 -6.66
N GLY A 193 -21.49 -32.25 -5.92
CA GLY A 193 -22.67 -32.99 -6.36
C GLY A 193 -22.30 -34.34 -6.98
N GLY A 194 -22.91 -34.66 -8.12
CA GLY A 194 -22.55 -35.85 -8.90
C GLY A 194 -21.30 -35.61 -9.74
N LEU A 195 -20.52 -36.67 -10.01
CA LEU A 195 -19.31 -36.61 -10.83
C LEU A 195 -19.62 -36.36 -12.32
N THR A 196 -19.85 -35.10 -12.69
CA THR A 196 -19.90 -34.66 -14.09
C THR A 196 -18.48 -34.46 -14.64
N ILE A 197 -18.30 -34.76 -15.93
CA ILE A 197 -17.02 -34.56 -16.61
C ILE A 197 -16.71 -33.06 -16.62
N GLY A 198 -15.63 -32.66 -15.95
CA GLY A 198 -15.16 -31.28 -15.85
C GLY A 198 -15.45 -30.56 -14.52
N GLN A 199 -16.19 -31.13 -13.57
CA GLN A 199 -16.51 -30.45 -12.29
C GLN A 199 -16.00 -31.16 -11.02
N ALA A 200 -15.43 -32.36 -11.14
CA ALA A 200 -15.20 -33.24 -9.98
C ALA A 200 -14.15 -32.76 -8.96
N GLY A 201 -12.98 -32.28 -9.39
CA GLY A 201 -11.83 -32.12 -8.48
C GLY A 201 -11.74 -30.78 -7.74
N GLU A 202 -12.00 -29.68 -8.45
CA GLU A 202 -11.76 -28.32 -7.95
C GLU A 202 -12.74 -27.89 -6.84
N PHE A 203 -14.03 -28.24 -7.01
CA PHE A 203 -15.09 -27.93 -6.05
C PHE A 203 -14.92 -28.69 -4.73
N ASP A 204 -14.46 -29.94 -4.79
CA ASP A 204 -14.21 -30.76 -3.60
C ASP A 204 -13.04 -30.22 -2.77
N TYR A 205 -11.96 -29.76 -3.41
CA TYR A 205 -10.84 -29.10 -2.73
C TYR A 205 -11.24 -27.73 -2.17
N SER A 206 -11.89 -26.89 -2.98
CA SER A 206 -12.30 -25.54 -2.59
C SER A 206 -13.32 -25.56 -1.44
N GLY A 207 -14.28 -26.49 -1.51
CA GLY A 207 -15.24 -26.73 -0.44
C GLY A 207 -14.61 -27.28 0.84
N ALA A 208 -13.51 -28.05 0.74
CA ALA A 208 -12.75 -28.50 1.91
C ALA A 208 -11.98 -27.34 2.58
N GLN A 209 -11.42 -26.40 1.80
CA GLN A 209 -10.79 -25.19 2.35
C GLN A 209 -11.82 -24.24 2.98
N ALA A 210 -13.00 -24.07 2.36
CA ALA A 210 -14.09 -23.29 2.95
C ALA A 210 -14.56 -23.86 4.30
N LEU A 211 -14.74 -25.18 4.40
CA LEU A 211 -15.05 -25.86 5.66
C LEU A 211 -13.95 -25.67 6.72
N LYS A 212 -12.67 -25.75 6.32
CA LYS A 212 -11.53 -25.48 7.22
C LYS A 212 -11.58 -24.05 7.79
N ALA A 213 -11.71 -23.05 6.92
CA ALA A 213 -11.73 -21.64 7.32
C ALA A 213 -12.93 -21.32 8.24
N LEU A 214 -14.13 -21.81 7.91
CA LEU A 214 -15.32 -21.69 8.78
C LEU A 214 -15.08 -22.31 10.16
N ARG A 215 -14.41 -23.46 10.23
CA ARG A 215 -14.08 -24.13 11.48
C ARG A 215 -12.99 -23.41 12.29
N GLU A 216 -12.01 -22.79 11.63
CA GLU A 216 -10.98 -21.96 12.27
C GLU A 216 -11.60 -20.68 12.89
N GLU A 217 -12.60 -20.09 12.23
CA GLU A 217 -13.46 -19.00 12.77
C GLU A 217 -14.51 -19.47 13.81
N GLY A 218 -14.52 -20.75 14.20
CA GLY A 218 -15.45 -21.31 15.17
C GLY A 218 -16.92 -21.41 14.70
N ILE A 219 -17.17 -21.23 13.41
CA ILE A 219 -18.50 -21.27 12.78
C ILE A 219 -18.89 -22.73 12.54
N LYS A 220 -20.09 -23.13 12.98
CA LYS A 220 -20.56 -24.51 12.77
C LYS A 220 -20.84 -24.79 11.30
N THR A 221 -20.56 -26.01 10.87
CA THR A 221 -20.60 -26.39 9.45
C THR A 221 -21.58 -27.53 9.20
N VAL A 222 -22.43 -27.36 8.20
CA VAL A 222 -23.26 -28.43 7.62
C VAL A 222 -22.84 -28.61 6.17
N LEU A 223 -22.51 -29.83 5.77
CA LEU A 223 -22.17 -30.18 4.39
C LEU A 223 -23.27 -31.03 3.76
N ILE A 224 -23.70 -30.69 2.54
CA ILE A 224 -24.43 -31.60 1.66
C ILE A 224 -23.53 -31.95 0.46
N ASN A 225 -23.11 -33.21 0.34
CA ASN A 225 -22.43 -33.73 -0.85
C ASN A 225 -22.76 -35.23 -1.03
N PRO A 226 -23.35 -35.66 -2.16
CA PRO A 226 -23.63 -37.07 -2.42
C PRO A 226 -22.37 -37.87 -2.83
N ASN A 227 -21.27 -37.21 -3.21
CA ASN A 227 -20.00 -37.89 -3.48
C ASN A 227 -19.38 -38.40 -2.17
N VAL A 228 -19.46 -39.72 -1.91
CA VAL A 228 -18.81 -40.36 -0.76
C VAL A 228 -17.29 -40.53 -0.91
N ALA A 229 -16.75 -40.35 -2.11
CA ALA A 229 -15.37 -40.66 -2.46
C ALA A 229 -14.48 -39.39 -2.46
N THR A 230 -14.64 -38.52 -1.46
CA THR A 230 -13.93 -37.23 -1.43
C THR A 230 -13.50 -36.76 -0.04
N VAL A 231 -12.36 -36.06 -0.01
CA VAL A 231 -11.76 -35.45 1.19
C VAL A 231 -12.74 -34.49 1.88
N GLN A 232 -13.57 -33.76 1.12
CA GLN A 232 -14.58 -32.86 1.67
C GLN A 232 -15.54 -33.55 2.66
N THR A 233 -15.82 -34.84 2.44
CA THR A 233 -16.74 -35.63 3.27
C THR A 233 -16.04 -36.42 4.38
N CYS A 234 -14.71 -36.35 4.49
CA CYS A 234 -13.97 -37.03 5.54
C CYS A 234 -14.34 -36.50 6.94
N LYS A 235 -14.34 -37.41 7.92
CA LYS A 235 -14.69 -37.11 9.31
C LYS A 235 -13.83 -35.97 9.87
N GLY A 236 -14.46 -34.86 10.25
CA GLY A 236 -13.81 -33.69 10.83
C GLY A 236 -13.61 -32.50 9.88
N PHE A 237 -13.98 -32.61 8.61
CA PHE A 237 -14.09 -31.42 7.74
C PHE A 237 -15.35 -30.60 8.05
N ALA A 238 -16.51 -31.26 8.19
CA ALA A 238 -17.75 -30.64 8.66
C ALA A 238 -18.20 -31.20 10.03
N ASP A 239 -18.98 -30.42 10.80
CA ASP A 239 -19.64 -30.89 12.02
C ASP A 239 -20.78 -31.89 11.70
N PHE A 240 -21.49 -31.66 10.60
CA PHE A 240 -22.58 -32.51 10.11
C PHE A 240 -22.45 -32.71 8.59
N THR A 241 -22.42 -33.96 8.13
CA THR A 241 -22.38 -34.30 6.70
C THR A 241 -23.63 -35.06 6.28
N TYR A 242 -24.26 -34.63 5.19
CA TYR A 242 -25.44 -35.23 4.58
C TYR A 242 -25.09 -35.73 3.18
N PHE A 243 -25.13 -37.05 3.00
CA PHE A 243 -24.95 -37.71 1.71
C PHE A 243 -26.26 -37.72 0.90
N LEU A 244 -26.73 -36.52 0.55
CA LEU A 244 -27.97 -36.28 -0.18
C LEU A 244 -27.68 -35.62 -1.55
N PRO A 245 -28.49 -35.88 -2.59
CA PRO A 245 -28.42 -35.16 -3.85
C PRO A 245 -28.58 -33.64 -3.63
N ILE A 246 -27.79 -32.83 -4.34
CA ILE A 246 -27.89 -31.37 -4.28
C ILE A 246 -29.02 -30.90 -5.19
N THR A 247 -30.26 -31.19 -4.78
CA THR A 247 -31.48 -30.64 -5.39
C THR A 247 -32.17 -29.68 -4.43
N LYS A 248 -33.10 -28.86 -4.95
CA LYS A 248 -33.81 -27.86 -4.15
C LYS A 248 -34.54 -28.48 -2.96
N GLU A 249 -35.09 -29.68 -3.15
CA GLU A 249 -35.88 -30.43 -2.18
C GLU A 249 -35.03 -30.80 -0.97
N TYR A 250 -33.92 -31.54 -1.17
CA TYR A 250 -33.03 -31.95 -0.08
C TYR A 250 -32.32 -30.78 0.61
N VAL A 251 -31.99 -29.71 -0.13
CA VAL A 251 -31.42 -28.48 0.48
C VAL A 251 -32.46 -27.77 1.36
N VAL A 252 -33.74 -27.74 0.94
CA VAL A 252 -34.85 -27.20 1.73
C VAL A 252 -35.23 -28.13 2.90
N ASP A 253 -35.00 -29.44 2.83
CA ASP A 253 -35.24 -30.35 3.96
C ASP A 253 -34.14 -30.25 5.04
N VAL A 254 -32.86 -30.06 4.67
CA VAL A 254 -31.76 -29.94 5.64
C VAL A 254 -31.76 -28.58 6.36
N SER A 255 -32.18 -27.51 5.67
CA SER A 255 -32.10 -26.13 6.15
C SER A 255 -32.91 -25.83 7.43
N PRO A 256 -34.24 -25.99 7.49
CA PRO A 256 -35.07 -25.46 8.56
C PRO A 256 -35.03 -26.26 9.87
N PHE A 257 -34.64 -27.54 9.81
CA PHE A 257 -34.62 -28.40 11.00
C PHE A 257 -33.34 -28.29 11.82
N ARG A 258 -32.25 -27.72 11.27
CA ARG A 258 -30.93 -27.71 11.94
C ARG A 258 -30.04 -26.49 11.70
N LEU A 259 -30.44 -25.43 10.99
CA LEU A 259 -29.62 -24.21 10.89
C LEU A 259 -29.69 -23.33 12.16
#